data_AF-A0A6A5AHT7-F1
#
_entry.id   AF-A0A6A5AHT7-F1
#
_cell.length_a   1.000
_cell.length_b   1.000
_cell.length_c   1.000
_cell.angle_alpha   90.00
_cell.angle_beta   90.00
_cell.angle_gamma   90.00
#
_symmetry.space_group_name_H-M   'P 1'
#
loop_
_entity.id
_entity.type
_entity.pdbx_description
1 polymer ?
#
loop_
_entity_poly.entity_id
_entity_poly.type
_entity_poly.pdbx_seq_one_letter_code
_entity_poly.pdbx_strand_id
1 'polypeptide(L)'
;SSSSFSIGAVVASAVAGASLGALASTYLRPAKTVRKDLIPFLSSQGKAVVTSKANASDHDHAHVDYHFERISHEDARERSKAFAEFLTMRRSLRFYSNEDVPLDIIENCIEAAGTAPSGAHTQPWYFCVVKTAALKEQIRQAVEIEEEVNYQRRMNKVWVGECNILVSALPDAYIKPYLTEAPYIIVVMKRSHDVEPDGTRKEVYYPEQ
;
A
#
# COMPACT_ATOMS: atom_id res chain seq x y z
N SER A 1 11.02 2.67 -22.45
CA SER A 1 10.14 3.74 -21.95
C SER A 1 9.98 3.54 -20.45
N SER A 2 10.25 4.57 -19.64
CA SER A 2 10.22 4.52 -18.18
C SER A 2 8.82 4.88 -17.66
N SER A 3 8.14 3.93 -17.02
CA SER A 3 6.89 4.18 -16.29
C SER A 3 7.19 4.96 -15.01
N SER A 4 6.59 6.14 -14.86
CA SER A 4 6.75 7.02 -13.70
C SER A 4 5.78 6.62 -12.59
N PHE A 5 6.33 5.97 -11.54
CA PHE A 5 5.63 5.69 -10.29
C PHE A 5 5.76 6.93 -9.39
N SER A 6 4.64 7.43 -8.89
CA SER A 6 4.60 8.48 -7.86
C SER A 6 3.92 7.86 -6.65
N ILE A 7 4.30 8.20 -5.42
CA ILE A 7 3.79 7.59 -4.18
C ILE A 7 2.83 8.59 -3.51
N GLY A 8 1.61 8.16 -3.14
CA GLY A 8 0.61 8.94 -2.41
C GLY A 8 0.71 8.73 -0.89
N ALA A 9 0.46 9.78 -0.10
CA ALA A 9 0.84 10.02 1.32
C ALA A 9 -0.07 9.31 2.37
N VAL A 10 0.24 9.19 3.68
CA VAL A 10 0.64 10.16 4.73
C VAL A 10 1.27 9.37 5.91
N VAL A 11 2.53 9.53 6.36
CA VAL A 11 3.19 10.59 7.17
C VAL A 11 4.72 10.43 6.97
N ALA A 12 5.45 11.54 6.75
CA ALA A 12 6.92 11.65 6.58
C ALA A 12 7.50 11.35 5.17
N SER A 13 6.78 11.70 4.09
CA SER A 13 7.14 11.30 2.72
C SER A 13 7.16 12.48 1.74
N ALA A 14 8.27 13.23 1.69
CA ALA A 14 8.52 14.11 0.54
C ALA A 14 9.80 13.75 -0.24
N VAL A 15 10.76 13.02 0.36
CA VAL A 15 12.07 12.81 -0.27
C VAL A 15 12.46 11.33 -0.36
N ALA A 16 12.18 10.52 0.68
CA ALA A 16 12.36 9.06 0.61
C ALA A 16 11.56 8.40 -0.54
N GLY A 17 10.46 9.04 -0.98
CA GLY A 17 9.65 8.56 -2.11
C GLY A 17 10.35 8.58 -3.46
N ALA A 18 11.34 9.47 -3.66
CA ALA A 18 12.12 9.51 -4.90
C ALA A 18 13.13 8.35 -4.97
N SER A 19 13.78 8.03 -3.85
CA SER A 19 14.82 6.99 -3.76
C SER A 19 14.21 5.58 -3.73
N LEU A 20 13.09 5.38 -3.05
CA LEU A 20 12.29 4.15 -3.17
C LEU A 20 11.63 4.01 -4.54
N GLY A 21 11.15 5.11 -5.16
CA GLY A 21 10.60 5.10 -6.51
C GLY A 21 11.65 4.75 -7.58
N ALA A 22 12.91 5.19 -7.40
CA ALA A 22 14.02 4.85 -8.28
C ALA A 22 14.49 3.40 -8.09
N LEU A 23 14.52 2.89 -6.85
CA LEU A 23 14.76 1.48 -6.56
C LEU A 23 13.66 0.62 -7.16
N ALA A 24 12.39 0.92 -6.87
CA ALA A 24 11.23 0.23 -7.44
C ALA A 24 11.24 0.28 -8.98
N SER A 25 11.49 1.44 -9.60
CA SER A 25 11.61 1.58 -11.07
C SER A 25 12.77 0.74 -11.67
N THR A 26 13.88 0.61 -10.94
CA THR A 26 14.99 -0.28 -11.32
C THR A 26 14.58 -1.76 -11.23
N TYR A 27 13.77 -2.12 -10.23
CA TYR A 27 13.20 -3.46 -10.05
C TYR A 27 11.96 -3.75 -10.92
N LEU A 28 11.27 -2.73 -11.41
CA LEU A 28 10.03 -2.79 -12.20
C LEU A 28 10.24 -2.52 -13.70
N ARG A 29 11.49 -2.46 -14.19
CA ARG A 29 11.74 -2.52 -15.64
C ARG A 29 11.09 -3.80 -16.20
N PRO A 30 10.54 -3.78 -17.43
CA PRO A 30 9.98 -4.98 -18.06
C PRO A 30 11.13 -5.92 -18.45
N ALA A 31 11.72 -6.57 -17.45
CA ALA A 31 12.63 -7.67 -17.64
C ALA A 31 11.77 -8.86 -18.06
N LYS A 32 12.07 -9.42 -19.22
CA LYS A 32 11.56 -10.69 -19.75
C LYS A 32 11.87 -11.92 -18.87
N THR A 33 12.18 -11.70 -17.59
CA THR A 33 12.55 -12.72 -16.62
C THR A 33 11.81 -12.39 -15.33
N VAL A 34 10.70 -13.09 -15.11
CA VAL A 34 9.94 -13.05 -13.86
C VAL A 34 10.89 -13.39 -12.72
N ARG A 35 11.31 -12.39 -11.94
CA ARG A 35 12.06 -12.63 -10.71
C ARG A 35 11.07 -12.96 -9.59
N LYS A 36 11.37 -14.03 -8.85
CA LYS A 36 10.51 -14.59 -7.79
C LYS A 36 10.50 -13.76 -6.49
N ASP A 37 11.27 -12.67 -6.42
CA ASP A 37 11.47 -11.86 -5.21
C ASP A 37 10.46 -10.73 -5.04
N LEU A 38 9.70 -10.38 -6.08
CA LEU A 38 8.61 -9.41 -6.05
C LEU A 38 7.39 -10.02 -6.73
N ILE A 39 6.46 -10.56 -5.95
CA ILE A 39 5.21 -11.11 -6.46
C ILE A 39 4.15 -10.00 -6.31
N PRO A 40 3.65 -9.40 -7.40
CA PRO A 40 2.51 -8.50 -7.31
C PRO A 40 1.31 -9.31 -6.79
N PHE A 41 0.67 -8.80 -5.74
CA PHE A 41 -0.54 -9.42 -5.22
C PHE A 41 -1.66 -9.29 -6.26
N LEU A 42 -2.10 -10.42 -6.81
CA LEU A 42 -3.26 -10.50 -7.69
C LEU A 42 -4.48 -10.82 -6.83
N SER A 43 -5.38 -9.86 -6.69
CA SER A 43 -6.62 -10.03 -5.93
C SER A 43 -7.40 -11.24 -6.42
N SER A 44 -7.78 -12.12 -5.49
CA SER A 44 -8.52 -13.35 -5.75
C SER A 44 -10.04 -13.13 -5.94
N GLN A 45 -10.50 -11.86 -6.01
CA GLN A 45 -11.93 -11.48 -6.09
C GLN A 45 -12.70 -12.25 -7.19
N GLY A 46 -13.26 -13.38 -6.76
CA GLY A 46 -14.58 -13.89 -7.10
C GLY A 46 -14.84 -14.31 -8.54
N LYS A 47 -14.48 -15.55 -8.88
CA LYS A 47 -15.25 -16.36 -9.85
C LYS A 47 -16.64 -16.67 -9.25
N ALA A 48 -17.52 -15.68 -9.15
CA ALA A 48 -18.92 -15.94 -8.85
C ALA A 48 -19.57 -16.53 -10.11
N VAL A 49 -20.07 -17.76 -9.98
CA VAL A 49 -20.73 -18.53 -11.04
C VAL A 49 -21.93 -17.75 -11.57
N VAL A 50 -21.84 -17.37 -12.85
CA VAL A 50 -22.89 -16.68 -13.60
C VAL A 50 -23.95 -17.70 -13.99
N THR A 51 -25.16 -17.54 -13.47
CA THR A 51 -26.36 -17.97 -14.19
C THR A 51 -27.44 -16.90 -14.07
N SER A 52 -27.55 -16.05 -15.09
CA SER A 52 -28.82 -15.42 -15.41
C SER A 52 -28.98 -15.31 -16.93
N LYS A 53 -30.23 -15.51 -17.36
CA LYS A 53 -30.66 -15.41 -18.75
C LYS A 53 -30.63 -13.93 -19.16
N ALA A 54 -29.61 -13.52 -19.90
CA ALA A 54 -29.65 -12.31 -20.69
C ALA A 54 -29.13 -12.62 -22.10
N ASN A 55 -29.85 -12.13 -23.10
CA ASN A 55 -29.57 -12.38 -24.51
C ASN A 55 -28.14 -11.96 -24.87
N ALA A 56 -27.49 -12.82 -25.65
CA ALA A 56 -26.14 -12.64 -26.15
C ALA A 56 -26.10 -11.49 -27.18
N SER A 57 -25.80 -10.29 -26.72
CA SER A 57 -25.10 -9.29 -27.53
C SER A 57 -24.49 -8.25 -26.60
N ASP A 58 -23.19 -8.45 -26.33
CA ASP A 58 -22.19 -7.42 -26.04
C ASP A 58 -22.50 -6.47 -24.87
N HIS A 59 -21.93 -6.71 -23.68
CA HIS A 59 -21.43 -5.68 -22.74
C HIS A 59 -20.83 -6.33 -21.47
N ASP A 60 -19.52 -6.14 -21.26
CA ASP A 60 -18.71 -6.56 -20.10
C ASP A 60 -19.04 -5.80 -18.77
N HIS A 61 -20.17 -5.10 -18.75
CA HIS A 61 -20.60 -4.18 -17.68
C HIS A 61 -22.10 -4.31 -17.37
N ALA A 62 -22.67 -5.50 -17.56
CA ALA A 62 -24.07 -5.74 -17.24
C ALA A 62 -24.33 -5.44 -15.75
N HIS A 63 -25.38 -4.66 -15.48
CA HIS A 63 -25.83 -4.41 -14.12
C HIS A 63 -26.38 -5.70 -13.49
N VAL A 64 -26.10 -5.90 -12.22
CA VAL A 64 -26.61 -7.02 -11.41
C VAL A 64 -27.34 -6.47 -10.19
N ASP A 65 -28.30 -7.24 -9.67
CA ASP A 65 -29.02 -6.88 -8.45
C ASP A 65 -28.07 -6.87 -7.26
N TYR A 66 -28.12 -5.80 -6.47
CA TYR A 66 -27.35 -5.70 -5.23
C TYR A 66 -28.07 -6.39 -4.08
N HIS A 67 -27.48 -7.47 -3.58
CA HIS A 67 -27.98 -8.18 -2.41
C HIS A 67 -27.44 -7.53 -1.13
N PHE A 68 -28.31 -6.81 -0.43
CA PHE A 68 -28.01 -6.19 0.86
C PHE A 68 -28.67 -6.95 2.01
N GLU A 69 -27.88 -7.40 2.97
CA GLU A 69 -28.39 -7.96 4.21
C GLU A 69 -28.68 -6.84 5.22
N ARG A 70 -29.97 -6.56 5.42
CA ARG A 70 -30.40 -5.53 6.38
C ARG A 70 -30.40 -6.07 7.80
N ILE A 71 -29.61 -5.44 8.67
CA ILE A 71 -29.60 -5.72 10.11
C ILE A 71 -30.55 -4.78 10.89
N SER A 72 -30.90 -5.17 12.12
CA SER A 72 -31.71 -4.32 12.99
C SER A 72 -30.92 -3.08 13.44
N HIS A 73 -31.62 -2.02 13.85
CA HIS A 73 -30.94 -0.82 14.37
C HIS A 73 -30.23 -1.07 15.70
N GLU A 74 -30.69 -2.07 16.47
CA GLU A 74 -30.03 -2.49 17.71
C GLU A 74 -28.69 -3.14 17.40
N ASP A 75 -28.68 -4.15 16.52
CA ASP A 75 -27.45 -4.82 16.07
C ASP A 75 -26.48 -3.84 15.40
N ALA A 76 -26.99 -2.92 14.59
CA ALA A 76 -26.17 -1.90 13.93
C ALA A 76 -25.48 -0.99 14.96
N ARG A 77 -26.17 -0.62 16.04
CA ARG A 77 -25.61 0.21 17.11
C ARG A 77 -24.55 -0.55 17.89
N GLU A 78 -24.79 -1.81 18.20
CA GLU A 78 -23.82 -2.66 18.90
C GLU A 78 -22.55 -2.86 18.05
N ARG A 79 -22.70 -3.29 16.79
CA ARG A 79 -21.57 -3.54 15.88
C ARG A 79 -20.74 -2.27 15.61
N SER A 80 -21.40 -1.14 15.37
CA SER A 80 -20.70 0.12 15.11
C SER A 80 -19.93 0.62 16.34
N LYS A 81 -20.50 0.46 17.54
CA LYS A 81 -19.81 0.80 18.79
C LYS A 81 -18.58 -0.09 19.01
N ALA A 82 -18.74 -1.41 18.89
CA ALA A 82 -17.64 -2.36 19.04
C ALA A 82 -16.52 -2.11 18.02
N PHE A 83 -16.87 -1.79 16.76
CA PHE A 83 -15.88 -1.47 15.74
C PHE A 83 -15.16 -0.14 16.03
N ALA A 84 -15.87 0.89 16.48
CA ALA A 84 -15.25 2.16 16.86
C ALA A 84 -14.27 1.98 18.03
N GLU A 85 -14.67 1.24 19.07
CA GLU A 85 -13.81 0.89 20.20
C GLU A 85 -12.58 0.08 19.74
N PHE A 86 -12.78 -0.91 18.85
CA PHE A 86 -11.67 -1.66 18.26
C PHE A 86 -10.66 -0.76 17.53
N LEU A 87 -11.13 0.19 16.70
CA LEU A 87 -10.25 1.11 15.98
C LEU A 87 -9.48 2.06 16.91
N THR A 88 -10.05 2.42 18.07
CA THR A 88 -9.34 3.27 19.05
C THR A 88 -8.12 2.61 19.66
N MET A 89 -8.05 1.28 19.64
CA MET A 89 -6.88 0.54 20.12
C MET A 89 -5.67 0.66 19.18
N ARG A 90 -5.88 1.04 17.91
CA ARG A 90 -4.80 1.16 16.92
C ARG A 90 -3.82 2.27 17.30
N ARG A 91 -2.55 1.93 17.43
CA ARG A 91 -1.43 2.87 17.60
C ARG A 91 -0.41 2.68 16.49
N SER A 92 0.22 3.76 16.05
CA SER A 92 1.34 3.68 15.13
C SER A 92 2.59 3.27 15.92
N LEU A 93 3.07 2.04 15.70
CA LEU A 93 4.25 1.49 16.34
C LEU A 93 5.51 1.76 15.51
N ARG A 94 6.63 1.95 16.19
CA ARG A 94 7.96 2.19 15.60
C ARG A 94 9.02 1.20 16.07
N PHE A 95 8.62 0.26 16.93
CA PHE A 95 9.46 -0.79 17.49
C PHE A 95 8.71 -2.09 17.26
N TYR A 96 9.35 -3.05 16.60
CA TYR A 96 8.72 -4.28 16.13
C TYR A 96 9.49 -5.49 16.66
N SER A 97 8.76 -6.57 16.91
CA SER A 97 9.36 -7.89 17.07
C SER A 97 9.89 -8.40 15.72
N ASN A 98 10.92 -9.23 15.75
CA ASN A 98 11.40 -9.98 14.59
C ASN A 98 10.70 -11.35 14.42
N GLU A 99 9.68 -11.62 15.22
CA GLU A 99 8.82 -12.80 15.10
C GLU A 99 8.16 -12.85 13.72
N ASP A 100 8.20 -14.02 13.08
CA ASP A 100 7.62 -14.21 11.75
C ASP A 100 6.09 -14.20 11.81
N VAL A 101 5.46 -13.76 10.73
CA VAL A 101 4.00 -13.73 10.57
C VAL A 101 3.62 -14.58 9.37
N PRO A 102 2.61 -15.48 9.48
CA PRO A 102 2.10 -16.22 8.34
C PRO A 102 1.70 -15.32 7.16
N LEU A 103 2.08 -15.71 5.94
CA LEU A 103 1.89 -14.89 4.74
C LEU A 103 0.41 -14.67 4.41
N ASP A 104 -0.44 -15.66 4.64
CA ASP A 104 -1.88 -15.61 4.42
C ASP A 104 -2.56 -14.50 5.25
N ILE A 105 -2.06 -14.21 6.45
CA ILE A 105 -2.51 -13.06 7.24
C ILE A 105 -2.23 -11.74 6.50
N ILE A 106 -1.04 -11.61 5.92
CA ILE A 106 -0.65 -10.42 5.13
C ILE A 106 -1.50 -10.31 3.85
N GLU A 107 -1.73 -11.43 3.16
CA GLU A 107 -2.57 -11.51 1.97
C GLU A 107 -4.01 -11.06 2.29
N ASN A 108 -4.62 -11.58 3.36
CA ASN A 108 -5.96 -11.17 3.79
C ASN A 108 -6.07 -9.66 4.09
N CYS A 109 -5.04 -9.06 4.71
CA CYS A 109 -5.00 -7.61 4.92
C CYS A 109 -4.94 -6.83 3.60
N ILE A 110 -4.19 -7.32 2.61
CA ILE A 110 -4.10 -6.70 1.28
C ILE A 110 -5.39 -6.89 0.49
N GLU A 111 -6.04 -8.06 0.57
CA GLU A 111 -7.34 -8.29 -0.03
C GLU A 111 -8.39 -7.32 0.50
N ALA A 112 -8.42 -7.11 1.82
CA ALA A 112 -9.28 -6.12 2.45
C ALA A 112 -8.97 -4.69 1.97
N ALA A 113 -7.70 -4.32 1.83
CA ALA A 113 -7.32 -3.02 1.28
C ALA A 113 -7.76 -2.86 -0.20
N GLY A 114 -7.70 -3.94 -0.98
CA GLY A 114 -8.11 -3.98 -2.38
C GLY A 114 -9.61 -3.78 -2.62
N THR A 115 -10.45 -3.85 -1.59
CA THR A 115 -11.89 -3.56 -1.70
C THR A 115 -12.21 -2.07 -1.66
N ALA A 116 -11.21 -1.20 -1.51
CA ALA A 116 -11.41 0.24 -1.56
C ALA A 116 -12.06 0.66 -2.90
N PRO A 117 -12.96 1.66 -2.90
CA PRO A 117 -13.48 2.23 -4.14
C PRO A 117 -12.35 2.93 -4.90
N SER A 118 -12.49 3.05 -6.22
CA SER A 118 -11.55 3.79 -7.06
C SER A 118 -12.27 4.50 -8.21
N GLY A 119 -11.71 5.65 -8.62
CA GLY A 119 -12.23 6.42 -9.75
C GLY A 119 -12.30 5.55 -11.00
N ALA A 120 -13.49 5.47 -11.61
CA ALA A 120 -13.76 4.61 -12.76
C ALA A 120 -13.34 3.14 -12.58
N HIS A 121 -13.33 2.63 -11.34
CA HIS A 121 -12.93 1.26 -11.00
C HIS A 121 -11.50 0.89 -11.50
N THR A 122 -10.59 1.87 -11.52
CA THR A 122 -9.22 1.69 -12.04
C THR A 122 -8.28 0.92 -11.10
N GLN A 123 -8.65 0.71 -9.83
CA GLN A 123 -7.85 0.03 -8.80
C GLN A 123 -6.35 0.39 -8.87
N PRO A 124 -5.99 1.68 -8.76
CA PRO A 124 -4.68 2.17 -9.18
C PRO A 124 -3.62 2.00 -8.09
N TRP A 125 -3.56 0.84 -7.46
CA TRP A 125 -2.62 0.54 -6.38
C TRP A 125 -1.83 -0.73 -6.66
N TYR A 126 -0.55 -0.70 -6.27
CA TYR A 126 0.29 -1.87 -6.17
C TYR A 126 0.72 -2.04 -4.72
N PHE A 127 0.58 -3.27 -4.22
CA PHE A 127 1.11 -3.69 -2.93
C PHE A 127 2.34 -4.57 -3.17
N CYS A 128 3.51 -4.09 -2.77
CA CYS A 128 4.74 -4.86 -2.79
C CYS A 128 5.08 -5.33 -1.38
N VAL A 129 5.04 -6.65 -1.18
CA VAL A 129 5.37 -7.30 0.09
C VAL A 129 6.85 -7.69 0.08
N VAL A 130 7.63 -7.15 1.01
CA VAL A 130 9.07 -7.39 1.12
C VAL A 130 9.37 -8.15 2.40
N LYS A 131 9.79 -9.41 2.27
CA LYS A 131 10.29 -10.26 3.37
C LYS A 131 11.82 -10.40 3.37
N THR A 132 12.43 -10.37 2.17
CA THR A 132 13.86 -10.64 1.95
C THR A 132 14.75 -9.68 2.75
N ALA A 133 15.57 -10.22 3.66
CA ALA A 133 16.43 -9.43 4.53
C ALA A 133 17.37 -8.49 3.76
N ALA A 134 18.00 -8.96 2.68
CA ALA A 134 18.89 -8.15 1.86
C ALA A 134 18.17 -6.94 1.22
N LEU A 135 16.91 -7.12 0.78
CA LEU A 135 16.14 -6.03 0.19
C LEU A 135 15.66 -5.04 1.26
N LYS A 136 15.25 -5.54 2.44
CA LYS A 136 14.91 -4.70 3.61
C LYS A 136 16.10 -3.82 4.04
N GLU A 137 17.30 -4.38 4.07
CA GLU A 137 18.53 -3.64 4.38
C GLU A 137 18.80 -2.53 3.35
N GLN A 138 18.69 -2.83 2.06
CA GLN A 138 18.84 -1.82 1.00
C GLN A 138 17.82 -0.69 1.13
N ILE A 139 16.56 -1.04 1.45
CA ILE A 139 15.50 -0.05 1.70
C ILE A 139 15.86 0.83 2.89
N ARG A 140 16.28 0.21 4.01
CA ARG A 140 16.66 0.94 5.22
C ARG A 140 17.77 1.95 4.95
N GLN A 141 18.86 1.52 4.32
CA GLN A 141 19.99 2.39 3.99
C GLN A 141 19.56 3.58 3.13
N ALA A 142 18.77 3.32 2.08
CA ALA A 142 18.27 4.38 1.21
C ALA A 142 17.35 5.37 1.96
N VAL A 143 16.49 4.88 2.86
CA VAL A 143 15.60 5.74 3.65
C VAL A 143 16.37 6.56 4.68
N GLU A 144 17.30 5.96 5.42
CA GLU A 144 18.06 6.65 6.46
C GLU A 144 18.95 7.77 5.88
N ILE A 145 19.57 7.55 4.72
CA ILE A 145 20.36 8.59 4.02
C ILE A 145 19.49 9.81 3.66
N GLU A 146 18.29 9.58 3.09
CA GLU A 146 17.39 10.68 2.73
C GLU A 146 16.80 11.37 3.95
N GLU A 147 16.49 10.60 5.00
CA GLU A 147 15.99 11.16 6.26
C GLU A 147 17.05 12.01 6.96
N GLU A 148 18.31 11.58 6.99
CA GLU A 148 19.39 12.39 7.55
C GLU A 148 19.46 13.77 6.86
N VAL A 149 19.39 13.80 5.52
CA VAL A 149 19.35 15.06 4.76
C VAL A 149 18.10 15.88 5.08
N ASN A 150 16.94 15.23 5.26
CA ASN A 150 15.70 15.92 5.61
C ASN A 150 15.79 16.61 6.96
N TYR A 151 16.21 15.88 7.99
CA TYR A 151 16.35 16.39 9.36
C TYR A 151 17.40 17.49 9.46
N GLN A 152 18.47 17.42 8.67
CA GLN A 152 19.53 18.44 8.67
C GLN A 152 19.17 19.71 7.89
N ARG A 153 18.42 19.60 6.78
CA ARG A 153 18.31 20.72 5.81
C ARG A 153 16.89 21.15 5.46
N ARG A 154 15.90 20.24 5.50
CA ARG A 154 14.59 20.47 4.87
C ARG A 154 13.46 20.65 5.88
N MET A 155 13.70 20.40 7.17
CA MET A 155 12.68 20.43 8.22
C MET A 155 12.79 21.68 9.09
N ASN A 156 11.65 22.33 9.35
CA ASN A 156 11.54 23.34 10.41
C ASN A 156 11.86 22.69 11.78
N LYS A 157 12.62 23.39 12.63
CA LYS A 157 13.00 22.98 13.99
C LYS A 157 11.83 22.48 14.85
N VAL A 158 10.63 23.04 14.70
CA VAL A 158 9.40 22.60 15.41
C VAL A 158 9.04 21.17 15.02
N TRP A 159 9.07 20.85 13.72
CA TRP A 159 8.70 19.52 13.23
C TRP A 159 9.72 18.46 13.64
N VAL A 160 11.01 18.80 13.66
CA VAL A 160 12.07 17.92 14.17
C VAL A 160 11.85 17.58 15.64
N GLY A 161 11.47 18.56 16.47
CA GLY A 161 11.19 18.34 17.89
C GLY A 161 10.06 17.34 18.13
N GLU A 162 8.95 17.46 17.40
CA GLU A 162 7.81 16.53 17.50
C GLU A 162 8.17 15.12 17.04
N CYS A 163 8.94 14.99 15.95
CA CYS A 163 9.41 13.69 15.48
C CYS A 163 10.35 13.02 16.47
N ASN A 164 11.27 13.78 17.08
CA ASN A 164 12.23 13.25 18.06
C ASN A 164 11.53 12.63 19.28
N ILE A 165 10.39 13.20 19.72
CA ILE A 165 9.61 12.64 20.83
C ILE A 165 9.10 11.23 20.49
N LEU A 166 8.75 10.98 19.23
CA LEU A 166 8.18 9.70 18.78
C LEU A 166 9.20 8.56 18.71
N VAL A 167 10.50 8.90 18.68
CA VAL A 167 11.61 7.97 18.53
C VAL A 167 12.70 8.23 19.56
N SER A 168 12.35 8.82 20.71
CA SER A 168 13.29 9.25 21.75
C SER A 168 14.13 8.13 22.36
N ALA A 169 13.74 6.86 22.16
CA ALA A 169 14.52 5.69 22.54
C ALA A 169 15.63 5.32 21.52
N LEU A 170 15.69 5.99 20.37
CA LEU A 170 16.73 5.81 19.37
C LEU A 170 17.82 6.88 19.53
N PRO A 171 19.07 6.59 19.10
CA PRO A 171 20.15 7.57 19.14
C PRO A 171 19.83 8.85 18.34
N ASP A 172 19.18 8.68 17.19
CA ASP A 172 18.78 9.76 16.29
C ASP A 172 17.47 9.42 15.57
N ALA A 173 16.71 10.45 15.19
CA ALA A 173 15.39 10.28 14.61
C ALA A 173 15.37 9.83 13.13
N TYR A 174 16.49 9.98 12.42
CA TYR A 174 16.61 9.48 11.05
C TYR A 174 16.81 7.95 11.00
N ILE A 175 17.24 7.31 12.10
CA ILE A 175 17.48 5.86 12.18
C ILE A 175 16.13 5.12 12.22
N LYS A 176 15.94 4.13 11.33
CA LYS A 176 14.68 3.40 11.13
C LYS A 176 14.89 1.88 11.28
N PRO A 177 15.17 1.39 12.50
CA PRO A 177 15.52 -0.03 12.72
C PRO A 177 14.37 -0.99 12.35
N TYR A 178 13.13 -0.53 12.49
CA TYR A 178 11.93 -1.28 12.12
C TYR A 178 11.89 -1.74 10.65
N LEU A 179 12.61 -1.07 9.74
CA LEU A 179 12.68 -1.48 8.34
C LEU A 179 13.40 -2.83 8.17
N THR A 180 14.27 -3.20 9.11
CA THR A 180 14.97 -4.50 9.10
C THR A 180 14.39 -5.48 10.12
N GLU A 181 13.91 -4.98 11.26
CA GLU A 181 13.36 -5.79 12.35
C GLU A 181 12.00 -6.39 12.01
N ALA A 182 11.08 -5.60 11.43
CA ALA A 182 9.75 -6.07 11.10
C ALA A 182 9.84 -7.23 10.08
N PRO A 183 9.04 -8.31 10.23
CA PRO A 183 9.11 -9.47 9.35
C PRO A 183 8.80 -9.12 7.90
N TYR A 184 7.86 -8.18 7.68
CA TYR A 184 7.43 -7.70 6.37
C TYR A 184 7.46 -6.17 6.30
N ILE A 185 7.82 -5.64 5.13
CA ILE A 185 7.52 -4.27 4.72
C ILE A 185 6.47 -4.34 3.61
N ILE A 186 5.37 -3.61 3.76
CA ILE A 186 4.39 -3.43 2.68
C ILE A 186 4.60 -2.05 2.08
N VAL A 187 5.03 -2.00 0.82
CA VAL A 187 5.18 -0.77 0.06
C VAL A 187 3.95 -0.58 -0.82
N VAL A 188 3.19 0.48 -0.55
CA VAL A 188 2.01 0.85 -1.33
C VAL A 188 2.42 1.89 -2.37
N MET A 189 2.13 1.62 -3.63
CA MET A 189 2.43 2.53 -4.75
C MET A 189 1.14 2.84 -5.49
N LYS A 190 0.94 4.12 -5.85
CA LYS A 190 -0.14 4.48 -6.77
C LYS A 190 0.31 4.32 -8.22
N ARG A 191 -0.64 3.97 -9.07
CA ARG A 191 -0.52 3.96 -10.53
C ARG A 191 -1.05 5.29 -11.06
N SER A 192 -0.15 6.15 -11.51
CA SER A 192 -0.51 7.50 -12.00
C SER A 192 -1.19 7.52 -13.37
N HIS A 193 -1.11 6.41 -14.10
CA HIS A 193 -1.74 6.20 -15.39
C HIS A 193 -1.66 4.72 -15.78
N ASP A 194 -2.55 4.32 -16.66
CA ASP A 194 -2.49 3.05 -17.37
C ASP A 194 -1.82 3.20 -18.72
N VAL A 195 -1.35 2.06 -19.24
CA VAL A 195 -0.78 1.94 -20.58
C VAL A 195 -1.58 0.86 -21.30
N GLU A 196 -2.27 1.26 -22.35
CA GLU A 196 -3.04 0.35 -23.21
C GLU A 196 -2.11 -0.53 -24.05
N PRO A 197 -2.60 -1.65 -24.64
CA PRO A 197 -1.78 -2.54 -25.47
C PRO A 197 -1.07 -1.86 -26.64
N ASP A 198 -1.60 -0.76 -27.15
CA ASP A 198 -1.02 0.06 -28.22
C ASP A 198 0.03 1.07 -27.72
N GLY A 199 0.29 1.11 -26.41
CA GLY A 199 1.22 2.02 -25.75
C GLY A 199 0.63 3.39 -25.43
N THR A 200 -0.66 3.62 -25.70
CA THR A 200 -1.31 4.88 -25.34
C THR A 200 -1.54 4.98 -23.83
N ARG A 201 -1.47 6.20 -23.32
CA ARG A 201 -1.66 6.48 -21.89
C ARG A 201 -3.15 6.58 -21.60
N LYS A 202 -3.66 5.75 -20.69
CA LYS A 202 -4.99 5.87 -20.13
C LYS A 202 -4.95 6.58 -18.79
N GLU A 203 -5.88 7.50 -18.60
CA GLU A 203 -5.96 8.31 -17.40
C GLU A 203 -6.49 7.50 -16.22
N VAL A 204 -5.88 7.69 -15.06
CA VAL A 204 -6.36 7.19 -13.79
C VAL A 204 -6.92 8.38 -13.01
N TYR A 205 -8.19 8.28 -12.65
CA TYR A 205 -8.90 9.35 -11.97
C TYR A 205 -8.73 9.25 -10.46
N TYR A 206 -8.28 10.35 -9.84
CA TYR A 206 -8.10 10.48 -8.38
C TYR A 206 -7.25 9.36 -7.74
N PRO A 207 -6.00 9.15 -8.19
CA PRO A 207 -5.14 8.07 -7.67
C PRO A 207 -4.58 8.32 -6.25
N GLU A 208 -4.94 9.43 -5.60
CA GLU A 208 -4.43 9.84 -4.28
C GLU A 208 -5.52 9.83 -3.18
N GLN A 209 -6.58 9.05 -3.36
CA GLN A 209 -7.67 8.91 -2.38
C GLN A 209 -7.27 8.11 -1.15
#